data_AF-A0A7Y2LTW6-F1
#
_entry.id   AF-A0A7Y2LTW6-F1
#
_cell.length_a   1.000
_cell.length_b   1.000
_cell.length_c   1.000
_cell.angle_alpha   90.00
_cell.angle_beta   90.00
_cell.angle_gamma   90.00
#
_symmetry.space_group_name_H-M   'P 1'
#
loop_
_entity.id
_entity.type
_entity.pdbx_description
1 polymer ?
#
loop_
_entity_poly.entity_id
_entity_poly.type
_entity_poly.pdbx_seq_one_letter_code
_entity_poly.pdbx_strand_id
1 'polypeptide(L)'
;MKKMLLALFVTGSMFSTASAWAGKSDQVIMTEAAQNMVTVAEAKQLPDETAVTLSGTIVRKTHKDHYELKDSSGKIGMEVDADLWRPMGLKAGDKVKVIGEVDTHTGQPMTIDVVRIGRMETQSDKWIWYNQP
;
A
#
# COMPACT_ATOMS: atom_id res chain seq x y z
N MET A 1 -36.40 -52.25 -11.97
CA MET A 1 -37.29 -51.18 -12.50
C MET A 1 -37.08 -49.95 -11.62
N LYS A 2 -36.56 -48.84 -12.19
CA LYS A 2 -37.22 -47.52 -12.33
C LYS A 2 -37.63 -46.89 -10.98
N LYS A 3 -37.40 -45.64 -10.60
CA LYS A 3 -36.70 -44.43 -11.10
C LYS A 3 -37.00 -43.37 -10.01
N MET A 4 -36.09 -42.43 -9.79
CA MET A 4 -36.32 -41.04 -9.30
C MET A 4 -36.69 -40.79 -7.83
N LEU A 5 -35.87 -39.99 -7.14
CA LEU A 5 -36.26 -38.63 -6.76
C LEU A 5 -35.04 -37.72 -6.54
N LEU A 6 -35.13 -36.58 -7.21
CA LEU A 6 -34.27 -35.42 -7.26
C LEU A 6 -34.45 -34.61 -5.96
N ALA A 7 -33.36 -34.13 -5.36
CA ALA A 7 -33.41 -33.05 -4.37
C ALA A 7 -32.47 -31.92 -4.81
N LEU A 8 -33.09 -30.77 -5.05
CA LEU A 8 -32.53 -29.49 -5.48
C LEU A 8 -32.29 -28.59 -4.25
N PHE A 9 -31.52 -27.51 -4.44
CA PHE A 9 -31.17 -26.37 -3.55
C PHE A 9 -29.85 -26.56 -2.78
N VAL A 10 -28.86 -25.65 -2.85
CA VAL A 10 -28.94 -24.18 -2.92
C VAL A 10 -27.92 -23.61 -3.90
N THR A 11 -28.38 -22.58 -4.60
CA THR A 11 -27.68 -21.61 -5.46
C THR A 11 -26.29 -21.22 -4.94
N GLY A 12 -25.24 -21.57 -5.68
CA GLY A 12 -23.94 -20.92 -5.55
C GLY A 12 -24.05 -19.49 -6.06
N SER A 13 -23.92 -18.54 -5.15
CA SER A 13 -23.97 -17.10 -5.42
C SER A 13 -23.00 -16.71 -6.53
N MET A 14 -23.51 -15.95 -7.49
CA MET A 14 -22.73 -15.29 -8.53
C MET A 14 -21.64 -14.42 -7.88
N PHE A 15 -20.37 -14.67 -8.20
CA PHE A 15 -19.32 -13.70 -7.95
C PHE A 15 -19.47 -12.60 -9.00
N SER A 16 -20.20 -11.55 -8.65
CA SER A 16 -20.35 -10.36 -9.47
C SER A 16 -19.05 -9.54 -9.41
N THR A 17 -18.20 -9.64 -10.43
CA THR A 17 -17.12 -8.64 -10.62
C THR A 17 -17.68 -7.44 -11.35
N ALA A 18 -18.21 -6.47 -10.62
CA ALA A 18 -18.29 -5.07 -11.03
C ALA A 18 -17.24 -4.33 -10.20
N SER A 19 -16.35 -3.47 -10.71
CA SER A 19 -16.46 -2.54 -11.83
C SER A 19 -15.06 -2.23 -12.38
N ALA A 20 -14.91 -2.08 -13.70
CA ALA A 20 -13.66 -1.69 -14.37
C ALA A 20 -13.32 -0.18 -14.23
N TRP A 21 -13.67 0.43 -13.10
CA TRP A 21 -13.49 1.88 -12.82
C TRP A 21 -12.97 2.19 -11.41
N ALA A 22 -12.81 1.18 -10.56
CA ALA A 22 -12.14 1.32 -9.28
C ALA A 22 -10.72 0.79 -9.44
N GLY A 23 -9.72 1.53 -8.95
CA GLY A 23 -8.34 1.06 -8.88
C GLY A 23 -8.22 -0.27 -8.12
N LYS A 24 -7.01 -0.81 -8.01
CA LYS A 24 -6.80 -2.08 -7.32
C LYS A 24 -7.26 -1.97 -5.87
N SER A 25 -7.86 -3.04 -5.34
CA SER A 25 -8.16 -3.09 -3.92
C SER A 25 -6.87 -3.19 -3.09
N ASP A 26 -6.87 -2.65 -1.86
CA ASP A 26 -5.73 -2.72 -0.94
C ASP A 26 -5.14 -4.12 -0.79
N GLN A 27 -5.97 -5.16 -0.74
CA GLN A 27 -5.50 -6.55 -0.62
C GLN A 27 -4.67 -7.01 -1.82
N VAL A 28 -5.03 -6.55 -3.02
CA VAL A 28 -4.28 -6.83 -4.26
C VAL A 28 -2.95 -6.10 -4.20
N ILE A 29 -2.93 -4.82 -3.84
CA ILE A 29 -1.71 -4.01 -3.70
C ILE A 29 -0.76 -4.65 -2.68
N MET A 30 -1.26 -5.06 -1.52
CA MET A 30 -0.46 -5.76 -0.51
C MET A 30 0.14 -7.07 -1.03
N THR A 31 -0.61 -7.82 -1.84
CA THR A 31 -0.15 -9.10 -2.40
C THR A 31 0.91 -8.89 -3.48
N GLU A 32 0.71 -7.93 -4.37
CA GLU A 32 1.67 -7.57 -5.43
C GLU A 32 2.97 -7.01 -4.83
N ALA A 33 2.86 -6.09 -3.87
CA ALA A 33 4.01 -5.45 -3.24
C ALA A 33 4.82 -6.38 -2.33
N ALA A 34 4.26 -7.51 -1.88
CA ALA A 34 4.94 -8.47 -1.01
C ALA A 34 6.23 -9.05 -1.61
N GLN A 35 6.32 -9.08 -2.95
CA GLN A 35 7.50 -9.56 -3.68
C GLN A 35 8.30 -8.42 -4.34
N ASN A 36 7.88 -7.16 -4.19
CA ASN A 36 8.47 -6.01 -4.87
C ASN A 36 9.09 -5.02 -3.87
N MET A 37 10.13 -5.46 -3.17
CA MET A 37 10.89 -4.58 -2.27
C MET A 37 11.96 -3.83 -3.06
N VAL A 38 11.87 -2.51 -3.08
CA VAL A 38 12.73 -1.66 -3.91
C VAL A 38 13.34 -0.54 -3.07
N THR A 39 14.37 0.10 -3.61
CA THR A 39 14.90 1.37 -3.12
C THR A 39 14.08 2.54 -3.66
N VAL A 40 14.23 3.71 -3.04
CA VAL A 40 13.60 4.95 -3.52
C VAL A 40 14.03 5.29 -4.96
N ALA A 41 15.29 5.05 -5.32
CA ALA A 41 15.78 5.31 -6.68
C ALA A 41 15.16 4.36 -7.71
N GLU A 42 14.98 3.09 -7.36
CA GLU A 42 14.32 2.10 -8.21
C GLU A 42 12.84 2.42 -8.38
N ALA A 43 12.13 2.77 -7.30
CA ALA A 43 10.71 3.17 -7.36
C ALA A 43 10.47 4.30 -8.37
N LYS A 44 11.42 5.25 -8.49
CA LYS A 44 11.34 6.35 -9.46
C LYS A 44 11.43 5.95 -10.93
N GLN A 45 11.84 4.72 -11.21
CA GLN A 45 11.93 4.19 -12.58
C GLN A 45 10.75 3.27 -12.91
N LEU A 46 9.88 2.99 -11.95
CA LEU A 46 8.74 2.10 -12.15
C LEU A 46 7.57 2.82 -12.82
N PRO A 47 6.75 2.08 -13.59
CA PRO A 47 5.51 2.61 -14.14
C PRO A 47 4.54 3.06 -13.04
N ASP A 48 3.59 3.92 -13.44
CA ASP A 48 2.39 4.24 -12.67
C ASP A 48 1.66 2.98 -12.20
N GLU A 49 0.96 3.06 -11.07
CA GLU A 49 0.21 1.97 -10.43
C GLU A 49 1.07 0.73 -10.07
N THR A 50 2.40 0.87 -10.00
CA THR A 50 3.27 -0.25 -9.61
C THR A 50 3.28 -0.39 -8.08
N ALA A 51 2.77 -1.52 -7.57
CA ALA A 51 2.79 -1.83 -6.14
C ALA A 51 4.21 -2.11 -5.64
N VAL A 52 4.66 -1.40 -4.61
CA VAL A 52 6.03 -1.45 -4.07
C VAL A 52 6.05 -1.53 -2.56
N THR A 53 7.12 -2.13 -2.04
CA THR A 53 7.51 -2.05 -0.63
C THR A 53 8.80 -1.22 -0.51
N LEU A 54 8.76 -0.16 0.29
CA LEU A 54 9.89 0.73 0.57
C LEU A 54 10.23 0.73 2.06
N SER A 55 11.47 1.05 2.41
CA SER A 55 11.87 1.35 3.79
C SER A 55 12.75 2.59 3.83
N GLY A 56 12.54 3.44 4.83
CA GLY A 56 13.27 4.70 4.92
C GLY A 56 12.98 5.48 6.20
N THR A 57 13.46 6.72 6.23
CA THR A 57 13.23 7.67 7.32
C THR A 57 12.38 8.84 6.83
N ILE A 58 11.33 9.19 7.57
CA ILE A 58 10.54 10.39 7.30
C ILE A 58 11.41 11.63 7.53
N VAL A 59 11.59 12.44 6.50
CA VAL A 59 12.36 13.69 6.59
C VAL A 59 11.50 14.81 7.15
N ARG A 60 10.27 14.94 6.66
CA ARG A 60 9.31 15.99 7.04
C ARG A 60 7.92 15.64 6.55
N LYS A 61 6.94 16.29 7.15
CA LYS A 61 5.60 16.48 6.58
C LYS A 61 5.64 17.70 5.67
N THR A 62 5.23 17.57 4.41
CA THR A 62 5.28 18.69 3.46
C THR A 62 4.01 19.53 3.52
N HIS A 63 2.84 18.88 3.48
CA HIS A 63 1.52 19.48 3.64
C HIS A 63 0.44 18.40 3.80
N LYS A 64 -0.67 18.70 4.48
CA LYS A 64 -1.85 17.81 4.64
C LYS A 64 -1.50 16.33 4.93
N ASP A 65 -1.57 15.47 3.93
CA ASP A 65 -1.34 14.02 4.02
C ASP A 65 0.00 13.61 3.36
N HIS A 66 0.77 14.58 2.88
CA HIS A 66 2.03 14.36 2.19
C HIS A 66 3.26 14.42 3.11
N TYR A 67 4.15 13.45 2.91
CA TYR A 67 5.43 13.30 3.60
C TYR A 67 6.57 13.11 2.61
N GLU A 68 7.81 13.36 3.06
CA GLU A 68 9.02 13.05 2.30
C GLU A 68 9.75 11.89 2.98
N LEU A 69 9.94 10.79 2.26
CA LEU A 69 10.72 9.63 2.69
C LEU A 69 12.13 9.72 2.12
N LYS A 70 13.12 9.29 2.91
CA LYS A 70 14.50 9.17 2.47
C LYS A 70 15.06 7.78 2.79
N ASP A 71 15.77 7.20 1.84
CA ASP A 71 16.70 6.09 2.07
C ASP A 71 18.14 6.47 1.62
N SER A 72 19.03 5.50 1.45
CA SER A 72 20.39 5.75 0.96
C SER A 72 20.47 6.10 -0.53
N SER A 73 19.44 5.75 -1.31
CA SER A 73 19.38 5.93 -2.75
C SER A 73 18.75 7.28 -3.16
N GLY A 74 17.91 7.86 -2.30
CA GLY A 74 17.31 9.17 -2.58
C GLY A 74 16.16 9.56 -1.66
N LYS A 75 15.31 10.45 -2.19
CA LYS A 75 14.10 10.97 -1.54
C LYS A 75 12.89 10.86 -2.45
N ILE A 76 11.72 10.54 -1.91
CA ILE A 76 10.45 10.49 -2.64
C ILE A 76 9.31 11.03 -1.78
N GLY A 77 8.28 11.59 -2.42
CA GLY A 77 7.05 11.96 -1.75
C GLY A 77 6.22 10.73 -1.42
N MET A 78 5.42 10.81 -0.37
CA MET A 78 4.39 9.83 -0.02
C MET A 78 3.11 10.58 0.26
N GLU A 79 1.98 10.06 -0.19
CA GLU A 79 0.65 10.42 0.30
C GLU A 79 0.23 9.36 1.31
N VAL A 80 0.07 9.77 2.58
CA VAL A 80 -0.31 8.89 3.69
C VAL A 80 -1.62 9.41 4.21
N ASP A 81 -2.69 8.63 4.08
CA ASP A 81 -4.00 9.06 4.52
C ASP A 81 -4.10 9.25 6.04
N ALA A 82 -5.07 10.09 6.43
CA ALA A 82 -5.25 10.53 7.81
C ALA A 82 -5.54 9.40 8.80
N ASP A 83 -6.18 8.33 8.36
CA ASP A 83 -6.44 7.12 9.15
C ASP A 83 -5.16 6.31 9.41
N LEU A 84 -4.15 6.40 8.54
CA LEU A 84 -2.84 5.78 8.72
C LEU A 84 -1.92 6.61 9.62
N TRP A 85 -1.75 7.91 9.32
CA TRP A 85 -0.72 8.69 10.03
C TRP A 85 -1.14 9.19 11.41
N ARG A 86 -2.44 9.46 11.65
CA ARG A 86 -2.90 10.04 12.92
C ARG A 86 -2.71 9.08 14.11
N PRO A 87 -3.12 7.80 14.03
CA PRO A 87 -2.94 6.87 15.15
C PRO A 87 -1.47 6.64 15.50
N MET A 88 -0.59 6.72 14.49
CA MET A 88 0.86 6.57 14.68
C MET A 88 1.52 7.84 15.25
N GLY A 89 0.91 9.01 15.04
CA GLY A 89 1.58 10.30 15.24
C GLY A 89 2.84 10.40 14.38
N LEU A 90 2.71 10.10 13.08
CA LEU A 90 3.84 10.07 12.14
C LEU A 90 4.57 11.42 12.09
N LYS A 91 5.90 11.39 12.23
CA LYS A 91 6.73 12.61 12.32
C LYS A 91 8.11 12.43 11.71
N ALA A 92 8.82 13.56 11.53
CA ALA A 92 10.21 13.55 11.08
C ALA A 92 11.10 12.72 12.03
N GLY A 93 12.00 11.93 11.45
CA GLY A 93 12.88 11.00 12.15
C GLY A 93 12.33 9.59 12.31
N ASP A 94 11.02 9.38 12.08
CA ASP A 94 10.44 8.05 12.13
C ASP A 94 11.03 7.16 11.03
N LYS A 95 11.49 5.97 11.41
CA LYS A 95 11.86 4.91 10.47
C LYS A 95 10.64 4.08 10.16
N VAL A 96 10.36 3.89 8.88
CA VAL A 96 9.12 3.26 8.42
C VAL A 96 9.37 2.27 7.30
N LYS A 97 8.48 1.28 7.21
CA LYS A 97 8.25 0.48 6.00
C LYS A 97 6.88 0.81 5.47
N VAL A 98 6.84 0.98 4.16
CA VAL A 98 5.72 1.52 3.41
C VAL A 98 5.38 0.51 2.35
N ILE A 99 4.09 0.22 2.20
CA ILE A 99 3.54 -0.51 1.09
C ILE A 99 2.53 0.40 0.41
N GLY A 100 2.66 0.55 -0.90
CA GLY A 100 1.86 1.48 -1.68
C GLY A 100 2.07 1.33 -3.18
N GLU A 101 1.48 2.21 -3.96
CA GLU A 101 1.64 2.25 -5.42
C GLU A 101 2.46 3.46 -5.84
N VAL A 102 3.29 3.28 -6.87
CA VAL A 102 3.93 4.40 -7.56
C VAL A 102 2.85 5.19 -8.26
N ASP A 103 2.84 6.49 -8.03
CA ASP A 103 1.82 7.39 -8.53
C ASP A 103 2.46 8.58 -9.26
N THR A 104 2.11 8.71 -10.53
CA THR A 104 2.64 9.68 -11.48
C THR A 104 1.55 10.58 -12.03
N HIS A 105 0.94 11.37 -11.14
CA HIS A 105 0.02 12.42 -11.53
C HIS A 105 0.64 13.42 -12.53
N THR A 106 -0.05 13.65 -13.65
CA THR A 106 0.38 14.60 -14.68
C THR A 106 0.55 16.00 -14.08
N GLY A 107 1.76 16.57 -14.19
CA GLY A 107 2.07 17.90 -13.68
C GLY A 107 2.36 17.97 -12.18
N GLN A 108 2.40 16.83 -11.48
CA GLN A 108 2.82 16.74 -10.07
C GLN A 108 4.10 15.90 -9.94
N PRO A 109 4.90 16.11 -8.87
CA PRO A 109 5.99 15.19 -8.54
C PRO A 109 5.45 13.79 -8.24
N MET A 110 6.18 12.76 -8.68
CA MET A 110 5.87 11.37 -8.33
C MET A 110 5.81 11.15 -6.81
N THR A 111 4.80 10.40 -6.39
CA THR A 111 4.53 10.01 -5.01
C THR A 111 4.41 8.50 -4.89
N ILE A 112 4.38 8.03 -3.64
CA ILE A 112 3.88 6.71 -3.29
C ILE A 112 2.52 6.93 -2.62
N ASP A 113 1.47 6.38 -3.21
CA ASP A 113 0.15 6.34 -2.56
C ASP A 113 0.13 5.19 -1.55
N VAL A 114 0.02 5.51 -0.27
CA VAL A 114 0.33 4.59 0.82
C VAL A 114 -0.90 3.85 1.29
N VAL A 115 -0.90 2.53 1.05
CA VAL A 115 -1.94 1.63 1.53
C VAL A 115 -1.62 1.08 2.92
N ARG A 116 -0.33 0.90 3.26
CA ARG A 116 0.07 0.41 4.57
C ARG A 116 1.41 0.97 5.01
N ILE A 117 1.50 1.31 6.29
CA ILE A 117 2.73 1.81 6.90
C ILE A 117 2.95 1.20 8.28
N GLY A 118 4.20 0.87 8.57
CA GLY A 118 4.64 0.36 9.87
C GLY A 118 5.87 1.12 10.37
N ARG A 119 5.91 1.42 11.67
CA ARG A 119 7.08 2.05 12.31
C ARG A 119 8.08 0.97 12.73
N MET A 120 9.37 1.23 12.53
CA MET A 120 10.46 0.42 13.09
C MET A 120 10.77 0.91 14.50
N GLU A 121 10.38 0.14 15.52
CA GLU A 121 10.72 0.50 16.90
C GLU A 121 12.13 0.02 17.31
N THR A 122 12.67 -0.99 16.65
CA THR A 122 14.04 -1.49 16.86
C THR A 122 14.73 -1.80 15.53
N GLN A 123 16.07 -1.83 15.50
CA GLN A 123 16.83 -2.27 14.31
C GLN A 123 16.68 -3.78 14.02
N SER A 124 15.94 -4.53 14.83
CA SER A 124 15.54 -5.90 14.57
C SER A 124 14.22 -5.93 13.79
N ASP A 125 14.06 -6.86 12.85
CA ASP A 125 12.96 -7.04 11.87
C ASP A 125 11.51 -7.14 12.40
N LYS A 126 11.21 -6.62 13.59
CA LYS A 126 9.87 -6.64 14.19
C LYS A 126 9.11 -5.37 13.82
N TRP A 127 8.21 -5.53 12.86
CA TRP A 127 7.33 -4.48 12.35
C TRP A 127 6.05 -4.39 13.17
N ILE A 128 5.68 -3.18 13.60
CA ILE A 128 4.34 -2.89 14.14
C ILE A 128 3.53 -2.25 13.03
N TRP A 129 2.59 -3.02 12.48
CA TRP A 129 1.64 -2.55 11.48
C TRP A 129 0.47 -1.85 12.16
N TYR A 130 0.07 -0.69 11.64
CA TYR A 130 -1.10 0.04 12.10
C TYR A 130 -2.27 -0.24 11.13
N ASN A 131 -3.50 -0.32 11.66
CA ASN A 131 -4.75 -0.57 10.95
C ASN A 131 -5.08 -2.05 10.58
N GLN A 132 -4.88 -3.01 11.50
CA GLN A 132 -5.48 -4.36 11.34
C GLN A 132 -6.96 -4.35 11.79
N PRO A 133 -7.90 -4.90 11.00
CA PRO A 133 -9.18 -5.36 11.52
C PRO A 133 -9.02 -6.60 12.42
#